data_AF-A0A8T4WLK9-F1
#
_entry.id   AF-A0A8T4WLK9-F1
#
_cell.length_a   1.000
_cell.length_b   1.000
_cell.length_c   1.000
_cell.angle_alpha   90.00
_cell.angle_beta   90.00
_cell.angle_gamma   90.00
#
_symmetry.space_group_name_H-M   'P 1'
#
loop_
_entity.id
_entity.type
_entity.pdbx_description
1 polymer ?
#
loop_
_entity_poly.entity_id
_entity_poly.type
_entity_poly.pdbx_seq_one_letter_code
_entity_poly.pdbx_strand_id
1 'polypeptide(L)'
;MDDSIELWSSNDKQWKHLESYYVFLTMMEQGTLLTDIARITHIHKNTIHGWSNGVLPLPVLIAVEPESERVIRLSKKHPILLDKSISEEHYPKDINKLMHWIRERIPGLMKHQDFSSLADQLEKYLSLVKHIETDDVIGISELKVISNRLRISMTTARRWILKGERPLLIHLMDLSLKNKLKGKKLKTDLSIPTISDLSEVLKSLYISSHLRTHQNFDFLLNQSKDYYRYLNLMTYGYLYCDISRVMGLSERTLFDWGQGRLPLLLHMIADTPNKNLADENYWLPLSIKGRRFKDFIEVPGRINSYRDLYTVLGRLQKLLLSSEVHSVDCQNDDFMYVLGFTLADGYIAPRSNTSFSLRIGLSRNYKWSANLLRKIQGYLQTYGISTTFGYRDKVVELRTSLSPFHIWLKEAVFGLQAESSKTYDSVNMDWLLESPRDDRIAFVQGLADGDGYATSLGARPSAGISSLANSKFIKKLLNSLGVNASEYSGKVSLYTKETLRNAAGIPLFRHARSRLENLQKIMESMKCERG
;
A
#
# COMPACT_ATOMS: atom_id res chain seq x y z
N MET A 1 1.53 -32.86 47.17
CA MET A 1 1.36 -33.75 46.01
C MET A 1 2.50 -33.47 45.06
N ASP A 2 3.08 -34.49 44.42
CA ASP A 2 4.07 -34.28 43.36
C ASP A 2 3.38 -33.61 42.16
N ASP A 3 3.94 -32.50 41.64
CA ASP A 3 3.41 -31.74 40.50
C ASP A 3 3.31 -32.59 39.21
N SER A 4 3.90 -33.79 39.21
CA SER A 4 3.77 -34.79 38.14
C SER A 4 2.35 -35.38 37.99
N ILE A 5 1.50 -35.20 39.01
CA ILE A 5 0.13 -35.70 39.06
C ILE A 5 -0.79 -34.81 38.19
N GLU A 6 -0.76 -33.47 38.29
CA GLU A 6 -1.67 -32.54 37.57
C GLU A 6 -1.61 -32.58 36.01
N LEU A 7 -0.71 -33.38 35.43
CA LEU A 7 -0.42 -33.46 33.99
C LEU A 7 -1.10 -34.63 33.25
N TRP A 8 -1.99 -35.37 33.93
CA TRP A 8 -2.74 -36.49 33.36
C TRP A 8 -4.07 -35.96 32.78
N SER A 9 -4.46 -36.48 31.62
CA SER A 9 -5.76 -36.13 31.02
C SER A 9 -6.89 -36.56 31.95
N SER A 10 -7.84 -35.66 32.24
CA SER A 10 -9.03 -35.96 33.08
C SER A 10 -9.93 -37.09 32.53
N ASN A 11 -9.69 -37.50 31.28
CA ASN A 11 -10.37 -38.62 30.63
C ASN A 11 -9.65 -39.97 30.78
N ASP A 12 -8.45 -40.01 31.36
CA ASP A 12 -7.74 -41.27 31.61
C ASP A 12 -8.41 -42.02 32.78
N LYS A 13 -8.72 -43.31 32.57
CA LYS A 13 -9.27 -44.18 33.62
C LYS A 13 -8.37 -44.23 34.86
N GLN A 14 -7.05 -44.13 34.68
CA GLN A 14 -6.10 -44.12 35.78
C GLN A 14 -6.16 -42.82 36.60
N TRP A 15 -6.50 -41.68 35.96
CA TRP A 15 -6.70 -40.41 36.64
C TRP A 15 -7.94 -40.42 37.53
N LYS A 16 -9.06 -40.90 36.99
CA LYS A 16 -10.30 -41.07 37.76
C LYS A 16 -10.11 -41.99 38.96
N HIS A 17 -9.28 -43.03 38.83
CA HIS A 17 -8.92 -43.92 39.93
C HIS A 17 -8.07 -43.21 41.00
N LEU A 18 -7.20 -42.27 40.62
CA LEU A 18 -6.40 -41.48 41.56
C LEU A 18 -7.25 -40.45 42.31
N GLU A 19 -8.11 -39.71 41.60
CA GLU A 19 -9.09 -38.78 42.22
C GLU A 19 -9.99 -39.52 43.21
N SER A 20 -10.52 -40.66 42.79
CA SER A 20 -11.34 -41.54 43.62
C SER A 20 -10.60 -42.02 44.87
N TYR A 21 -9.31 -42.31 44.75
CA TYR A 21 -8.48 -42.71 45.89
C TYR A 21 -8.20 -41.55 46.85
N TYR A 22 -8.01 -40.34 46.35
CA TYR A 22 -7.83 -39.15 47.19
C TYR A 22 -9.11 -38.84 47.98
N VAL A 23 -10.26 -38.86 47.31
CA VAL A 23 -11.58 -38.71 47.98
C VAL A 23 -11.77 -39.78 49.05
N PHE A 24 -11.40 -41.03 48.76
CA PHE A 24 -11.40 -42.11 49.76
C PHE A 24 -10.54 -41.78 50.99
N LEU A 25 -9.30 -41.31 50.79
CA LEU A 25 -8.40 -40.95 51.91
C LEU A 25 -8.97 -39.81 52.75
N THR A 26 -9.50 -38.76 52.13
CA THR A 26 -10.12 -37.62 52.84
C THR A 26 -11.33 -38.06 53.65
N MET A 27 -12.19 -38.94 53.11
CA MET A 27 -13.36 -39.43 53.84
C MET A 27 -12.99 -40.38 54.99
N MET A 28 -11.93 -41.16 54.84
CA MET A 28 -11.36 -41.99 55.91
C MET A 28 -10.81 -41.13 57.04
N GLU A 29 -10.11 -40.03 56.73
CA GLU A 29 -9.60 -39.07 57.72
C GLU A 29 -10.74 -38.41 58.52
N GLN A 30 -11.89 -38.18 57.87
CA GLN A 30 -13.11 -37.68 58.50
C GLN A 30 -13.86 -38.73 59.35
N GLY A 31 -13.35 -39.97 59.45
CA GLY A 31 -13.96 -41.04 60.22
C GLY A 31 -15.18 -41.69 59.56
N THR A 32 -15.34 -41.53 58.24
CA THR A 32 -16.49 -42.10 57.51
C THR A 32 -16.36 -43.63 57.41
N LEU A 33 -17.44 -44.36 57.69
CA LEU A 33 -17.46 -45.82 57.54
C LEU A 33 -17.24 -46.25 56.08
N LEU A 34 -16.48 -47.32 55.84
CA LEU A 34 -16.16 -47.83 54.48
C LEU A 34 -17.42 -48.10 53.63
N THR A 35 -18.50 -48.58 54.25
CA THR A 35 -19.78 -48.81 53.58
C THR A 35 -20.44 -47.53 53.08
N ASP A 36 -20.26 -46.43 53.81
CA ASP A 36 -20.77 -45.11 53.46
C ASP A 36 -19.91 -44.45 52.40
N ILE A 37 -18.58 -44.60 52.48
CA ILE A 37 -17.67 -44.12 51.41
C ILE A 37 -18.06 -44.75 50.07
N ALA A 38 -18.31 -46.07 50.03
CA ALA A 38 -18.72 -46.76 48.81
C ALA A 38 -20.05 -46.26 48.24
N ARG A 39 -21.00 -45.94 49.13
CA ARG A 39 -22.31 -45.40 48.75
C ARG A 39 -22.18 -43.98 48.21
N ILE A 40 -21.38 -43.12 48.85
CA ILE A 40 -21.25 -41.70 48.52
C ILE A 40 -20.41 -41.47 47.26
N THR A 41 -19.31 -42.22 47.11
CA THR A 41 -18.38 -42.06 45.98
C THR A 41 -18.76 -42.90 44.76
N HIS A 42 -19.73 -43.81 44.91
CA HIS A 42 -20.08 -44.84 43.93
C HIS A 42 -18.91 -45.76 43.53
N ILE A 43 -17.84 -45.82 44.34
CA ILE A 43 -16.73 -46.74 44.12
C ILE A 43 -17.13 -48.14 44.62
N HIS A 44 -16.79 -49.17 43.84
CA HIS A 44 -17.14 -50.54 44.18
C HIS A 44 -16.56 -50.94 45.56
N LYS A 45 -17.37 -51.61 46.40
CA LYS A 45 -17.01 -51.96 47.80
C LYS A 45 -15.67 -52.70 47.89
N ASN A 46 -15.41 -53.63 46.98
CA ASN A 46 -14.15 -54.39 46.94
C ASN A 46 -12.92 -53.50 46.69
N THR A 47 -13.07 -52.43 45.91
CA THR A 47 -11.99 -51.48 45.65
C THR A 47 -11.66 -50.68 46.90
N ILE A 48 -12.68 -50.15 47.59
CA ILE A 48 -12.52 -49.45 48.87
C ILE A 48 -11.91 -50.35 49.94
N HIS A 49 -12.37 -51.61 50.02
CA HIS A 49 -11.84 -52.57 50.98
C HIS A 49 -10.39 -52.94 50.66
N GLY A 50 -10.04 -53.06 49.38
CA GLY A 50 -8.64 -53.19 48.95
C GLY A 50 -7.80 -51.99 49.39
N TRP A 51 -8.30 -50.78 49.17
CA TRP A 51 -7.60 -49.55 49.53
C TRP A 51 -7.40 -49.40 51.04
N SER A 52 -8.40 -49.72 51.87
CA SER A 52 -8.27 -49.72 53.32
C SER A 52 -7.27 -50.75 53.82
N ASN A 53 -7.07 -51.84 53.07
CA ASN A 53 -6.10 -52.89 53.36
C ASN A 53 -4.72 -52.63 52.71
N GLY A 54 -4.43 -51.38 52.31
CA GLY A 54 -3.13 -50.98 51.79
C GLY A 54 -2.87 -51.29 50.32
N VAL A 55 -3.87 -51.76 49.56
CA VAL A 55 -3.74 -51.93 48.11
C VAL A 55 -3.73 -50.56 47.44
N LEU A 56 -2.56 -50.05 47.08
CA LEU A 56 -2.47 -48.75 46.40
C LEU A 56 -3.03 -48.83 44.96
N PRO A 57 -3.74 -47.81 44.47
CA PRO A 57 -4.03 -47.67 43.05
C PRO A 57 -2.74 -47.67 42.25
N LEU A 58 -2.75 -48.22 41.04
CA LEU A 58 -1.54 -48.33 40.21
C LEU A 58 -0.75 -47.01 40.06
N PRO A 59 -1.37 -45.84 39.88
CA PRO A 59 -0.67 -44.55 39.87
C PRO A 59 0.14 -44.26 41.15
N VAL A 60 -0.47 -44.51 42.30
CA VAL A 60 0.15 -44.31 43.62
C VAL A 60 1.22 -45.36 43.86
N LEU A 61 0.96 -46.62 43.49
CA LEU A 61 1.92 -47.71 43.62
C LEU A 61 3.18 -47.48 42.76
N ILE A 62 3.04 -46.93 41.54
CA ILE A 62 4.17 -46.56 40.68
C ILE A 62 5.01 -45.44 41.32
N ALA A 63 4.37 -44.51 42.02
CA ALA A 63 5.06 -43.39 42.66
C ALA A 63 5.79 -43.81 43.94
N VAL A 64 5.16 -44.65 44.78
CA VAL A 64 5.67 -45.04 46.09
C VAL A 64 6.63 -46.24 46.00
N GLU A 65 6.34 -47.21 45.13
CA GLU A 65 7.10 -48.46 45.00
C GLU A 65 7.36 -48.83 43.53
N PRO A 66 8.13 -48.01 42.79
CA PRO A 66 8.36 -48.20 41.36
C PRO A 66 9.03 -49.54 41.01
N GLU A 67 9.70 -50.18 41.96
CA GLU A 67 10.42 -51.45 41.79
C GLU A 67 9.65 -52.67 42.34
N SER A 68 8.43 -52.49 42.85
CA SER A 68 7.65 -53.62 43.33
C SER A 68 7.41 -54.64 42.21
N GLU A 69 7.48 -55.93 42.54
CA GLU A 69 7.25 -57.01 41.58
C GLU A 69 5.87 -56.87 40.90
N ARG A 70 4.90 -56.29 41.61
CA ARG A 70 3.56 -55.97 41.09
C ARG A 70 3.59 -54.86 40.03
N VAL A 71 4.34 -53.78 40.23
CA VAL A 71 4.53 -52.71 39.22
C VAL A 71 5.27 -53.27 38.00
N ILE A 72 6.31 -54.07 38.22
CA ILE A 72 7.06 -54.74 37.14
C ILE A 72 6.15 -55.70 36.35
N ARG A 73 5.32 -56.50 37.03
CA ARG A 73 4.41 -57.48 36.39
C ARG A 73 3.24 -56.78 35.66
N LEU A 74 2.72 -55.68 36.19
CA LEU A 74 1.65 -54.89 35.55
C LEU A 74 2.15 -54.05 34.37
N SER A 75 3.36 -53.48 34.47
CA SER A 75 4.02 -52.79 33.35
C SER A 75 4.40 -53.75 32.22
N LYS A 76 4.73 -55.01 32.52
CA LYS A 76 4.89 -56.08 31.51
C LYS A 76 3.57 -56.51 30.85
N LYS A 77 2.43 -56.39 31.54
CA LYS A 77 1.10 -56.75 31.00
C LYS A 77 0.46 -55.65 30.14
N HIS A 78 0.86 -54.40 30.33
CA HIS A 78 0.40 -53.26 29.55
C HIS A 78 1.62 -52.56 28.92
N PRO A 79 2.20 -53.17 27.87
CA PRO A 79 3.31 -52.57 27.15
C PRO A 79 2.91 -51.18 26.66
N ILE A 80 3.83 -50.23 26.83
CA ILE A 80 3.68 -48.91 26.22
C ILE A 80 3.82 -49.10 24.72
N LEU A 81 2.73 -48.90 23.99
CA LEU A 81 2.76 -48.84 22.55
C LEU A 81 3.32 -47.49 22.11
N LEU A 82 4.40 -47.53 21.34
CA LEU A 82 5.03 -46.34 20.78
C LEU A 82 4.13 -45.72 19.71
N ASP A 83 4.04 -44.39 19.72
CA ASP A 83 3.40 -43.68 18.63
C ASP A 83 4.27 -43.80 17.36
N LYS A 84 3.80 -44.57 16.38
CA LYS A 84 4.52 -44.78 15.11
C LYS A 84 4.61 -43.52 14.25
N SER A 85 3.88 -42.45 14.59
CA SER A 85 3.97 -41.13 13.94
C SER A 85 5.36 -40.47 14.06
N ILE A 86 6.20 -40.97 14.97
CA ILE A 86 7.59 -40.54 15.16
C ILE A 86 8.48 -40.92 13.95
N SER A 87 8.07 -41.89 13.12
CA SER A 87 8.91 -42.45 12.05
C SER A 87 8.78 -41.78 10.67
N GLU A 88 7.75 -40.97 10.42
CA GLU A 88 7.45 -40.35 9.11
C GLU A 88 8.04 -38.94 8.92
N GLU A 89 9.11 -38.61 9.64
CA GLU A 89 9.62 -37.23 9.66
C GLU A 89 10.42 -36.84 8.40
N HIS A 90 10.16 -35.63 7.90
CA HIS A 90 10.87 -34.99 6.79
C HIS A 90 12.28 -34.49 7.17
N TYR A 91 12.73 -34.75 8.40
CA TYR A 91 13.96 -34.22 8.99
C TYR A 91 15.01 -35.33 9.19
N PRO A 92 16.32 -35.03 9.04
CA PRO A 92 17.36 -35.97 9.40
C PRO A 92 17.25 -36.41 10.87
N LYS A 93 17.26 -37.73 11.13
CA LYS A 93 17.26 -38.30 12.49
C LYS A 93 18.59 -38.14 13.23
N ASP A 94 19.67 -37.86 12.50
CA ASP A 94 20.99 -37.59 13.07
C ASP A 94 21.13 -36.10 13.38
N ILE A 95 21.51 -35.75 14.62
CA ILE A 95 21.61 -34.37 15.07
C ILE A 95 22.60 -33.55 14.23
N ASN A 96 23.73 -34.12 13.82
CA ASN A 96 24.72 -33.39 13.02
C ASN A 96 24.17 -33.08 11.62
N LYS A 97 23.52 -34.05 10.99
CA LYS A 97 22.81 -33.85 9.72
C LYS A 97 21.68 -32.85 9.86
N LEU A 98 20.95 -32.86 10.97
CA LEU A 98 19.85 -31.93 11.23
C LEU A 98 20.35 -30.50 11.45
N MET A 99 21.43 -30.32 12.22
CA MET A 99 22.04 -29.01 12.43
C MET A 99 22.67 -28.45 11.15
N HIS A 100 23.26 -29.32 10.32
CA HIS A 100 23.68 -28.94 8.98
C HIS A 100 22.48 -28.51 8.12
N TRP A 101 21.38 -29.27 8.16
CA TRP A 101 20.14 -28.92 7.46
C TRP A 101 19.59 -27.55 7.91
N ILE A 102 19.54 -27.27 9.23
CA ILE A 102 19.09 -25.98 9.77
C ILE A 102 19.98 -24.85 9.24
N ARG A 103 21.30 -25.02 9.27
CA ARG A 103 22.28 -24.03 8.79
C ARG A 103 22.09 -23.70 7.31
N GLU A 104 21.86 -24.70 6.47
CA GLU A 104 21.67 -24.52 5.04
C GLU A 104 20.28 -23.97 4.68
N ARG A 105 19.23 -24.48 5.36
CA ARG A 105 17.84 -24.25 4.95
C ARG A 105 17.16 -23.13 5.70
N ILE A 106 17.46 -22.89 6.97
CA ILE A 106 16.82 -21.85 7.80
C ILE A 106 17.85 -21.24 8.79
N PRO A 107 18.97 -20.68 8.30
CA PRO A 107 20.04 -20.16 9.17
C PRO A 107 19.59 -19.09 10.16
N GLY A 108 18.48 -18.40 9.88
CA GLY A 108 17.88 -17.42 10.78
C GLY A 108 17.44 -18.00 12.13
N LEU A 109 16.99 -19.26 12.15
CA LEU A 109 16.57 -19.94 13.38
C LEU A 109 17.74 -20.10 14.37
N MET A 110 18.97 -20.26 13.87
CA MET A 110 20.18 -20.36 14.70
C MET A 110 20.49 -19.07 15.47
N LYS A 111 19.83 -17.96 15.13
CA LYS A 111 19.97 -16.66 15.81
C LYS A 111 18.89 -16.43 16.87
N HIS A 112 17.96 -17.37 17.06
CA HIS A 112 16.99 -17.32 18.15
C HIS A 112 17.73 -17.34 19.50
N GLN A 113 17.28 -16.52 20.45
CA GLN A 113 17.98 -16.31 21.73
C GLN A 113 18.20 -17.62 22.51
N ASP A 114 17.23 -18.53 22.46
CA ASP A 114 17.26 -19.81 23.20
C ASP A 114 17.75 -20.99 22.33
N PHE A 115 18.27 -20.74 21.13
CA PHE A 115 18.57 -21.80 20.16
C PHE A 115 19.50 -22.88 20.73
N SER A 116 20.55 -22.51 21.48
CA SER A 116 21.48 -23.48 22.06
C SER A 116 20.81 -24.44 23.05
N SER A 117 19.93 -23.92 23.90
CA SER A 117 19.17 -24.72 24.87
C SER A 117 18.17 -25.63 24.16
N LEU A 118 17.50 -25.11 23.14
CA LEU A 118 16.55 -25.86 22.33
C LEU A 118 17.21 -26.96 21.49
N ALA A 119 18.44 -26.72 21.01
CA ALA A 119 19.23 -27.71 20.28
C ALA A 119 19.68 -28.86 21.19
N ASP A 120 20.11 -28.58 22.41
CA ASP A 120 20.42 -29.60 23.43
C ASP A 120 19.18 -30.47 23.77
N GLN A 121 18.00 -29.84 23.91
CA GLN A 121 16.75 -30.60 24.10
C GLN A 121 16.44 -31.51 22.92
N LEU A 122 16.64 -31.02 21.69
CA LEU A 122 16.43 -31.80 20.48
C LEU A 122 17.43 -32.96 20.35
N GLU A 123 18.69 -32.74 20.70
CA GLU A 123 19.71 -33.80 20.73
C GLU A 123 19.34 -34.92 21.71
N LYS A 124 18.88 -34.54 22.91
CA LYS A 124 18.38 -35.49 23.92
C LYS A 124 17.14 -36.24 23.42
N TYR A 125 16.22 -35.56 22.73
CA TYR A 125 15.05 -36.19 22.11
C TYR A 125 15.45 -37.22 21.05
N LEU A 126 16.29 -36.85 20.09
CA LEU A 126 16.75 -37.77 19.03
C LEU A 126 17.52 -38.95 19.62
N SER A 127 18.31 -38.71 20.66
CA SER A 127 19.01 -39.77 21.40
C SER A 127 18.03 -40.72 22.09
N LEU A 128 16.95 -40.20 22.67
CA LEU A 128 15.89 -41.01 23.29
C LEU A 128 15.16 -41.85 22.24
N VAL A 129 14.74 -41.23 21.13
CA VAL A 129 14.06 -41.92 20.01
C VAL A 129 14.94 -43.03 19.45
N LYS A 130 16.23 -42.76 19.19
CA LYS A 130 17.18 -43.76 18.66
C LYS A 130 17.35 -44.98 19.58
N HIS A 131 17.26 -44.79 20.91
CA HIS A 131 17.33 -45.90 21.86
C HIS A 131 16.05 -46.75 21.88
N ILE A 132 14.94 -46.19 21.42
CA ILE A 132 13.62 -46.82 21.47
C ILE A 132 13.24 -47.41 20.11
N GLU A 133 13.78 -46.89 19.00
CA GLU A 133 13.53 -47.40 17.64
C GLU A 133 13.89 -48.88 17.45
N THR A 134 14.70 -49.47 18.34
CA THR A 134 15.05 -50.89 18.31
C THR A 134 13.97 -51.80 18.88
N ASP A 135 13.03 -51.27 19.66
CA ASP A 135 12.08 -52.05 20.46
C ASP A 135 10.65 -51.53 20.27
N ASP A 136 9.71 -52.40 19.89
CA ASP A 136 8.29 -52.04 19.72
C ASP A 136 7.59 -51.65 21.04
N VAL A 137 8.24 -51.92 22.17
CA VAL A 137 7.73 -51.76 23.52
C VAL A 137 8.86 -51.32 24.45
N ILE A 138 8.63 -50.29 25.26
CA ILE A 138 9.56 -49.87 26.32
C ILE A 138 8.92 -49.97 27.71
N GLY A 139 9.64 -50.54 28.67
CA GLY A 139 9.22 -50.58 30.07
C GLY A 139 9.33 -49.22 30.77
N ILE A 140 8.49 -48.95 31.79
CA ILE A 140 8.59 -47.70 32.58
C ILE A 140 9.94 -47.58 33.30
N SER A 141 10.45 -48.68 33.85
CA SER A 141 11.76 -48.74 34.51
C SER A 141 12.90 -48.46 33.54
N GLU A 142 12.82 -49.01 32.34
CA GLU A 142 13.77 -48.80 31.25
C GLU A 142 13.78 -47.35 30.77
N LEU A 143 12.59 -46.77 30.53
CA LEU A 143 12.45 -45.35 30.19
C LEU A 143 13.05 -44.44 31.26
N LYS A 144 12.92 -44.79 32.55
CA LYS A 144 13.53 -44.07 33.68
C LYS A 144 15.06 -44.14 33.66
N VAL A 145 15.62 -45.32 33.35
CA VAL A 145 17.08 -45.50 33.22
C VAL A 145 17.61 -44.64 32.06
N ILE A 146 16.94 -44.69 30.91
CA ILE A 146 17.33 -43.91 29.73
C ILE A 146 17.19 -42.41 30.01
N SER A 147 16.10 -41.97 30.65
CA SER A 147 15.87 -40.56 30.98
C SER A 147 16.95 -40.01 31.91
N ASN A 148 17.31 -40.77 32.96
CA ASN A 148 18.37 -40.39 33.89
C ASN A 148 19.73 -40.26 33.17
N ARG A 149 20.05 -41.20 32.27
CA ARG A 149 21.28 -41.17 31.48
C ARG A 149 21.35 -39.95 30.55
N LEU A 150 20.22 -39.59 29.92
CA LEU A 150 20.12 -38.43 29.03
C LEU A 150 19.91 -37.09 29.77
N ARG A 151 19.82 -37.13 31.10
CA ARG A 151 19.53 -35.96 31.96
C ARG A 151 18.26 -35.22 31.53
N ILE A 152 17.21 -35.98 31.21
CA ILE A 152 15.86 -35.46 30.94
C ILE A 152 14.92 -35.92 32.05
N SER A 153 13.96 -35.07 32.43
CA SER A 153 12.97 -35.46 33.42
C SER A 153 12.09 -36.60 32.88
N MET A 154 11.69 -37.52 33.76
CA MET A 154 10.82 -38.65 33.39
C MET A 154 9.51 -38.15 32.75
N THR A 155 9.00 -37.01 33.22
CA THR A 155 7.82 -36.35 32.65
C THR A 155 8.04 -35.94 31.19
N THR A 156 9.20 -35.36 30.86
CA THR A 156 9.54 -34.96 29.48
C THR A 156 9.71 -36.17 28.58
N ALA A 157 10.45 -37.19 29.04
CA ALA A 157 10.65 -38.44 28.31
C ALA A 157 9.31 -39.13 28.01
N ARG A 158 8.40 -39.18 28.99
CA ARG A 158 7.03 -39.68 28.82
C ARG A 158 6.22 -38.86 27.82
N ARG A 159 6.27 -37.52 27.87
CA ARG A 159 5.56 -36.66 26.91
C ARG A 159 6.05 -36.91 25.48
N TRP A 160 7.36 -37.00 25.29
CA TRP A 160 7.96 -37.24 23.98
C TRP A 160 7.62 -38.60 23.39
N ILE A 161 7.61 -39.67 24.21
CA ILE A 161 7.44 -41.04 23.74
C ILE A 161 5.99 -41.51 23.75
N LEU A 162 5.23 -41.17 24.80
CA LEU A 162 3.85 -41.66 24.99
C LEU A 162 2.82 -40.77 24.33
N LYS A 163 3.05 -39.45 24.38
CA LYS A 163 2.08 -38.47 23.88
C LYS A 163 2.45 -37.95 22.48
N GLY A 164 3.57 -38.41 21.92
CA GLY A 164 4.08 -37.94 20.63
C GLY A 164 4.45 -36.45 20.63
N GLU A 165 4.66 -35.85 21.81
CA GLU A 165 5.02 -34.45 21.89
C GLU A 165 6.44 -34.21 21.35
N ARG A 166 6.64 -33.09 20.67
CA ARG A 166 7.91 -32.76 20.03
C ARG A 166 8.66 -31.67 20.80
N PRO A 167 10.01 -31.67 20.78
CA PRO A 167 10.78 -30.53 21.25
C PRO A 167 10.35 -29.25 20.53
N LEU A 168 10.29 -28.14 21.28
CA LEU A 168 9.88 -26.83 20.74
C LEU A 168 10.68 -26.43 19.50
N LEU A 169 11.96 -26.83 19.41
CA LEU A 169 12.80 -26.53 18.25
C LEU A 169 12.21 -27.05 16.92
N ILE A 170 11.60 -28.24 16.91
CA ILE A 170 10.97 -28.80 15.70
C ILE A 170 9.81 -27.89 15.25
N HIS A 171 8.98 -27.43 16.19
CA HIS A 171 7.91 -26.50 15.89
C HIS A 171 8.44 -25.16 15.33
N LEU A 172 9.53 -24.63 15.91
CA LEU A 172 10.17 -23.42 15.41
C LEU A 172 10.79 -23.62 14.02
N MET A 173 11.30 -24.82 13.70
CA MET A 173 11.76 -25.16 12.36
C MET A 173 10.64 -25.08 11.33
N ASP A 174 9.47 -25.66 11.64
CA ASP A 174 8.28 -25.61 10.76
C ASP A 174 7.85 -24.15 10.51
N LEU A 175 7.78 -23.34 11.56
CA LEU A 175 7.46 -21.91 11.46
C LEU A 175 8.50 -21.13 10.65
N SER A 176 9.78 -21.42 10.87
CA SER A 176 10.89 -20.79 10.14
C SER A 176 10.86 -21.13 8.66
N LEU A 177 10.56 -22.39 8.32
CA LEU A 177 10.41 -22.83 6.93
C LEU A 177 9.20 -22.15 6.27
N LYS A 178 8.07 -22.08 6.97
CA LYS A 178 6.87 -21.36 6.51
C LYS A 178 7.17 -19.89 6.26
N ASN A 179 7.88 -19.23 7.17
CA ASN A 179 8.31 -17.84 7.01
C ASN A 179 9.26 -17.66 5.83
N LYS A 180 10.21 -18.58 5.62
CA LYS A 180 11.11 -18.58 4.46
C LYS A 180 10.36 -18.67 3.15
N LEU A 181 9.43 -19.61 3.03
CA LEU A 181 8.61 -19.78 1.83
C LEU A 181 7.74 -18.53 1.59
N LYS A 182 7.14 -17.99 2.65
CA LYS A 182 6.35 -16.77 2.59
C LYS A 182 7.18 -15.55 2.18
N GLY A 183 8.37 -15.38 2.73
CA GLY A 183 9.30 -14.31 2.36
C GLY A 183 9.75 -14.42 0.90
N LYS A 184 10.04 -15.63 0.41
CA LYS A 184 10.34 -15.87 -1.01
C LYS A 184 9.17 -15.49 -1.91
N LYS A 185 7.95 -15.89 -1.54
CA LYS A 185 6.73 -15.53 -2.28
C LYS A 185 6.55 -14.02 -2.33
N LEU A 186 6.56 -13.34 -1.17
CA LEU A 186 6.43 -11.88 -1.10
C LEU A 186 7.51 -11.17 -1.93
N LYS A 187 8.76 -11.65 -1.89
CA LYS A 187 9.86 -11.11 -2.69
C LYS A 187 9.67 -11.30 -4.20
N THR A 188 9.05 -12.41 -4.61
CA THR A 188 8.74 -12.69 -6.03
C THR A 188 7.53 -11.88 -6.51
N ASP A 189 6.54 -11.69 -5.63
CA ASP A 189 5.33 -10.91 -5.92
C ASP A 189 5.64 -9.39 -6.02
N LEU A 190 6.78 -8.94 -5.49
CA LEU A 190 7.28 -7.59 -5.69
C LEU A 190 7.92 -7.46 -7.08
N SER A 191 7.31 -6.63 -7.93
CA SER A 191 7.87 -6.24 -9.24
C SER A 191 9.24 -5.53 -9.17
N ILE A 192 9.73 -5.24 -7.96
CA ILE A 192 10.90 -4.39 -7.68
C ILE A 192 11.77 -5.13 -6.63
N PRO A 193 12.69 -6.00 -7.07
CA PRO A 193 13.39 -6.90 -6.16
C PRO A 193 14.40 -6.19 -5.26
N THR A 194 14.87 -4.99 -5.64
CA THR A 194 15.91 -4.26 -4.89
C THR A 194 15.56 -2.81 -4.59
N ILE A 195 16.29 -2.23 -3.62
CA ILE A 195 16.20 -0.79 -3.30
C ILE A 195 16.75 0.11 -4.40
N SER A 196 17.63 -0.42 -5.26
CA SER A 196 18.14 0.31 -6.43
C SER A 196 17.01 0.51 -7.42
N ASP A 197 16.30 -0.58 -7.73
CA ASP A 197 15.15 -0.58 -8.63
C ASP A 197 14.05 0.37 -8.09
N LEU A 198 13.83 0.41 -6.76
CA LEU A 198 12.93 1.39 -6.13
C LEU A 198 13.30 2.82 -6.54
N SER A 199 14.58 3.16 -6.46
CA SER A 199 15.08 4.51 -6.74
C SER A 199 14.96 4.87 -8.22
N GLU A 200 15.17 3.90 -9.11
CA GLU A 200 15.01 4.08 -10.55
C GLU A 200 13.54 4.31 -10.93
N VAL A 201 12.63 3.47 -10.43
CA VAL A 201 11.21 3.65 -10.75
C VAL A 201 10.67 4.92 -10.08
N LEU A 202 11.13 5.29 -8.89
CA LEU A 202 10.79 6.60 -8.30
C LEU A 202 11.24 7.76 -9.19
N LYS A 203 12.38 7.68 -9.89
CA LYS A 203 12.80 8.71 -10.85
C LYS A 203 11.93 8.74 -12.10
N SER A 204 11.35 7.60 -12.48
CA SER A 204 10.42 7.51 -13.61
C SER A 204 9.07 8.19 -13.34
N LEU A 205 8.74 8.50 -12.08
CA LEU A 205 7.49 9.20 -11.74
C LEU A 205 7.65 10.72 -11.94
N TYR A 206 6.69 11.33 -12.63
CA TYR A 206 6.69 12.78 -12.86
C TYR A 206 6.70 13.57 -11.55
N ILE A 207 5.99 13.07 -10.54
CA ILE A 207 5.88 13.69 -9.20
C ILE A 207 7.05 13.35 -8.26
N SER A 208 8.17 12.79 -8.73
CA SER A 208 9.28 12.38 -7.85
C SER A 208 9.90 13.53 -7.07
N SER A 209 10.13 14.67 -7.72
CA SER A 209 10.65 15.89 -7.09
C SER A 209 9.72 16.36 -5.96
N HIS A 210 8.42 16.40 -6.23
CA HIS A 210 7.36 16.76 -5.29
C HIS A 210 7.20 15.79 -4.12
N LEU A 211 7.43 14.50 -4.35
CA LEU A 211 7.45 13.49 -3.29
C LEU A 211 8.63 13.72 -2.35
N ARG A 212 9.81 14.06 -2.89
CA ARG A 212 11.05 14.27 -2.13
C ARG A 212 10.99 15.51 -1.22
N THR A 213 10.19 16.52 -1.57
CA THR A 213 9.98 17.69 -0.70
C THR A 213 9.01 17.43 0.46
N HIS A 214 8.38 16.24 0.52
CA HIS A 214 7.51 15.88 1.62
C HIS A 214 8.28 15.66 2.91
N GLN A 215 7.85 16.30 4.00
CA GLN A 215 8.51 16.22 5.32
C GLN A 215 8.74 14.80 5.83
N ASN A 216 7.85 13.86 5.45
CA ASN A 216 7.96 12.44 5.81
C ASN A 216 8.67 11.57 4.77
N PHE A 217 9.25 12.14 3.70
CA PHE A 217 9.82 11.34 2.60
C PHE A 217 10.92 10.40 3.10
N ASP A 218 11.87 10.89 3.90
CA ASP A 218 12.95 10.08 4.44
C ASP A 218 12.44 8.94 5.33
N PHE A 219 11.41 9.22 6.13
CA PHE A 219 10.72 8.20 6.93
C PHE A 219 10.09 7.12 6.05
N LEU A 220 9.37 7.52 4.98
CA LEU A 220 8.75 6.59 4.04
C LEU A 220 9.78 5.75 3.26
N LEU A 221 10.92 6.36 2.92
CA LEU A 221 12.05 5.69 2.27
C LEU A 221 12.70 4.68 3.21
N ASN A 222 12.92 5.06 4.47
CA ASN A 222 13.46 4.15 5.49
C ASN A 222 12.51 2.99 5.78
N GLN A 223 11.20 3.22 5.86
CA GLN A 223 10.23 2.12 5.96
C GLN A 223 10.32 1.14 4.77
N SER A 224 10.58 1.65 3.57
CA SER A 224 10.74 0.81 2.38
C SER A 224 12.03 -0.01 2.44
N LYS A 225 13.13 0.59 2.92
CA LYS A 225 14.40 -0.13 3.19
C LYS A 225 14.23 -1.21 4.26
N ASP A 226 13.53 -0.89 5.35
CA ASP A 226 13.23 -1.83 6.42
C ASP A 226 12.40 -2.99 5.90
N TYR A 227 11.43 -2.74 5.02
CA TYR A 227 10.65 -3.80 4.39
C TYR A 227 11.52 -4.76 3.55
N TYR A 228 12.48 -4.25 2.76
CA TYR A 228 13.45 -5.12 2.07
C TYR A 228 14.31 -5.93 3.04
N ARG A 229 14.77 -5.30 4.14
CA ARG A 229 15.52 -6.00 5.20
C ARG A 229 14.67 -7.09 5.86
N TYR A 230 13.40 -6.82 6.14
CA TYR A 230 12.42 -7.78 6.65
C TYR A 230 12.28 -8.98 5.71
N LEU A 231 12.11 -8.75 4.39
CA LEU A 231 12.01 -9.83 3.42
C LEU A 231 13.28 -10.68 3.39
N ASN A 232 14.46 -10.06 3.44
CA ASN A 232 15.71 -10.80 3.48
C ASN A 232 15.78 -11.69 4.74
N LEU A 233 15.46 -11.15 5.93
CA LEU A 233 15.41 -11.94 7.17
C LEU A 233 14.38 -13.08 7.10
N MET A 234 13.19 -12.83 6.56
CA MET A 234 12.20 -13.87 6.30
C MET A 234 12.76 -14.96 5.40
N THR A 235 13.45 -14.63 4.31
CA THR A 235 14.05 -15.62 3.39
C THR A 235 15.19 -16.44 4.01
N TYR A 236 15.81 -15.96 5.09
CA TYR A 236 16.75 -16.72 5.91
C TYR A 236 16.08 -17.61 6.97
N GLY A 237 14.76 -17.52 7.13
CA GLY A 237 13.99 -18.33 8.07
C GLY A 237 14.00 -17.79 9.50
N TYR A 238 14.06 -16.47 9.69
CA TYR A 238 13.86 -15.89 11.02
C TYR A 238 12.37 -15.98 11.46
N LEU A 239 12.16 -16.03 12.77
CA LEU A 239 10.83 -15.91 13.39
C LEU A 239 10.44 -14.43 13.55
N TYR A 240 9.14 -14.13 13.65
CA TYR A 240 8.67 -12.74 13.75
C TYR A 240 9.22 -12.01 14.98
N CYS A 241 9.25 -12.68 16.14
CA CYS A 241 9.80 -12.13 17.38
C CYS A 241 11.29 -11.78 17.24
N ASP A 242 12.08 -12.62 16.57
CA ASP A 242 13.50 -12.36 16.33
C ASP A 242 13.69 -11.22 15.34
N ILE A 243 12.89 -11.15 14.26
CA ILE A 243 12.94 -10.03 13.32
C ILE A 243 12.59 -8.72 14.03
N SER A 244 11.56 -8.73 14.87
CA SER A 244 11.13 -7.57 15.67
C SER A 244 12.28 -7.06 16.53
N ARG A 245 12.95 -7.95 17.26
CA ARG A 245 14.12 -7.65 18.08
C ARG A 245 15.30 -7.09 17.25
N VAL A 246 15.62 -7.72 16.12
CA VAL A 246 16.76 -7.33 15.26
C VAL A 246 16.54 -6.00 14.53
N MET A 247 15.29 -5.67 14.20
CA MET A 247 14.94 -4.45 13.47
C MET A 247 14.50 -3.31 14.39
N GLY A 248 14.14 -3.58 15.64
CA GLY A 248 13.54 -2.58 16.53
C GLY A 248 12.13 -2.15 16.07
N LEU A 249 11.39 -3.04 15.40
CA LEU A 249 10.05 -2.78 14.89
C LEU A 249 9.01 -3.57 15.68
N SER A 250 7.80 -3.04 15.83
CA SER A 250 6.70 -3.77 16.48
C SER A 250 6.31 -5.02 15.68
N GLU A 251 5.97 -6.11 16.40
CA GLU A 251 5.49 -7.34 15.79
C GLU A 251 4.25 -7.11 14.92
N ARG A 252 3.41 -6.13 15.28
CA ARG A 252 2.24 -5.74 14.48
C ARG A 252 2.64 -5.25 13.09
N THR A 253 3.69 -4.44 12.99
CA THR A 253 4.19 -3.94 11.70
C THR A 253 4.68 -5.09 10.83
N LEU A 254 5.45 -6.01 11.41
CA LEU A 254 5.95 -7.20 10.70
C LEU A 254 4.82 -8.14 10.27
N PHE A 255 3.80 -8.29 11.12
CA PHE A 255 2.61 -9.07 10.78
C PHE A 255 1.87 -8.44 9.60
N ASP A 256 1.62 -7.13 9.63
CA ASP A 256 0.97 -6.39 8.55
C ASP A 256 1.74 -6.55 7.22
N TRP A 257 3.08 -6.42 7.26
CA TRP A 257 3.95 -6.67 6.12
C TRP A 257 3.87 -8.11 5.61
N GLY A 258 3.81 -9.07 6.53
CA GLY A 258 3.56 -10.47 6.21
C GLY A 258 2.19 -10.69 5.56
N GLN A 259 1.19 -9.87 5.85
CA GLN A 259 -0.12 -9.93 5.16
C GLN A 259 -0.12 -9.22 3.80
N GLY A 260 1.04 -8.79 3.30
CA GLY A 260 1.16 -8.10 2.02
C GLY A 260 0.83 -6.60 2.07
N ARG A 261 0.72 -6.00 3.26
CA ARG A 261 0.54 -4.55 3.38
C ARG A 261 1.87 -3.85 3.13
N LEU A 262 2.03 -3.30 1.93
CA LEU A 262 3.27 -2.62 1.53
C LEU A 262 3.41 -1.24 2.19
N PRO A 263 4.65 -0.80 2.51
CA PRO A 263 4.97 0.61 2.73
C PRO A 263 4.51 1.49 1.56
N LEU A 264 4.20 2.77 1.83
CA LEU A 264 3.55 3.66 0.85
C LEU A 264 4.33 3.80 -0.47
N LEU A 265 5.65 3.98 -0.43
CA LEU A 265 6.44 4.13 -1.67
C LEU A 265 6.45 2.84 -2.48
N LEU A 266 6.58 1.68 -1.82
CA LEU A 266 6.48 0.38 -2.48
C LEU A 266 5.09 0.15 -3.07
N HIS A 267 4.05 0.58 -2.36
CA HIS A 267 2.68 0.51 -2.86
C HIS A 267 2.49 1.37 -4.13
N MET A 268 2.99 2.61 -4.12
CA MET A 268 2.92 3.50 -5.27
C MET A 268 3.61 2.90 -6.50
N ILE A 269 4.76 2.26 -6.30
CA ILE A 269 5.50 1.70 -7.42
C ILE A 269 4.92 0.36 -7.88
N ALA A 270 4.36 -0.44 -6.97
CA ALA A 270 3.60 -1.63 -7.36
C ALA A 270 2.40 -1.29 -8.26
N ASP A 271 1.81 -0.09 -8.10
CA ASP A 271 0.75 0.40 -8.98
C ASP A 271 1.29 1.01 -10.30
N THR A 272 2.61 1.27 -10.42
CA THR A 272 3.22 1.90 -11.61
C THR A 272 3.37 0.89 -12.75
N PRO A 273 2.98 1.22 -13.99
CA PRO A 273 3.09 0.29 -15.11
C PRO A 273 4.54 -0.16 -15.37
N ASN A 274 4.75 -1.47 -15.50
CA ASN A 274 6.04 -2.05 -15.85
C ASN A 274 6.26 -2.02 -17.38
N LYS A 275 6.41 -0.81 -17.92
CA LYS A 275 6.71 -0.58 -19.33
C LYS A 275 7.80 0.48 -19.46
N ASN A 276 8.75 0.24 -20.35
CA ASN A 276 9.80 1.21 -20.68
C ASN A 276 9.15 2.49 -21.22
N LEU A 277 9.53 3.61 -20.60
CA LEU A 277 9.18 4.96 -21.05
C LEU A 277 10.08 5.36 -22.22
N ALA A 278 9.58 6.26 -23.07
CA ALA A 278 10.48 6.96 -23.98
C ALA A 278 11.42 7.89 -23.21
N ASP A 279 12.54 8.28 -23.83
CA ASP A 279 13.48 9.22 -23.23
C ASP A 279 12.77 10.52 -22.85
N GLU A 280 13.12 11.07 -21.67
CA GLU A 280 12.53 12.29 -21.08
C GLU A 280 11.02 12.21 -20.75
N ASN A 281 10.40 11.04 -20.88
CA ASN A 281 9.04 10.80 -20.42
C ASN A 281 9.00 10.23 -19.00
N TYR A 282 7.84 10.39 -18.38
CA TYR A 282 7.56 10.03 -17.00
C TYR A 282 6.18 9.38 -16.88
N TRP A 283 6.02 8.52 -15.88
CA TRP A 283 4.73 8.05 -15.42
C TRP A 283 4.04 9.12 -14.57
N LEU A 284 2.83 9.49 -14.96
CA LEU A 284 1.97 10.44 -14.25
C LEU A 284 0.69 9.74 -13.80
N PRO A 285 0.48 9.54 -12.48
CA PRO A 285 -0.79 9.06 -11.96
C PRO A 285 -1.86 10.15 -12.06
N LEU A 286 -3.06 9.84 -12.55
CA LEU A 286 -4.14 10.84 -12.67
C LEU A 286 -4.99 10.94 -11.41
N SER A 287 -5.05 9.89 -10.60
CA SER A 287 -5.79 9.90 -9.34
C SER A 287 -5.02 9.25 -8.19
N ILE A 288 -5.17 9.82 -6.99
CA ILE A 288 -4.65 9.28 -5.73
C ILE A 288 -5.83 9.02 -4.81
N LYS A 289 -6.10 7.75 -4.48
CA LYS A 289 -7.19 7.34 -3.59
C LYS A 289 -6.61 6.61 -2.39
N GLY A 290 -6.52 7.30 -1.25
CA GLY A 290 -5.86 6.78 -0.06
C GLY A 290 -4.37 6.55 -0.31
N ARG A 291 -3.94 5.28 -0.31
CA ARG A 291 -2.55 4.88 -0.61
C ARG A 291 -2.31 4.41 -2.06
N ARG A 292 -3.38 4.35 -2.86
CA ARG A 292 -3.34 3.82 -4.23
C ARG A 292 -3.16 4.95 -5.23
N PHE A 293 -2.26 4.73 -6.18
CA PHE A 293 -2.05 5.58 -7.34
C PHE A 293 -2.65 4.87 -8.54
N LYS A 294 -3.44 5.58 -9.35
CA LYS A 294 -4.22 4.94 -10.42
C LYS A 294 -4.15 5.73 -11.71
N ASP A 295 -4.54 5.03 -12.78
CA ASP A 295 -4.80 5.60 -14.10
C ASP A 295 -3.56 6.29 -14.66
N PHE A 296 -2.42 5.60 -14.59
CA PHE A 296 -1.14 6.14 -15.04
C PHE A 296 -1.14 6.39 -16.54
N ILE A 297 -0.62 7.55 -16.92
CA ILE A 297 -0.28 7.88 -18.30
C ILE A 297 1.19 8.24 -18.41
N GLU A 298 1.78 7.95 -19.55
CA GLU A 298 3.09 8.46 -19.91
C GLU A 298 2.95 9.93 -20.35
N VAL A 299 3.81 10.81 -19.86
CA VAL A 299 3.85 12.23 -20.21
C VAL A 299 5.29 12.71 -20.40
N PRO A 300 5.56 13.68 -21.26
CA PRO A 300 6.88 14.30 -21.35
C PRO A 300 7.16 15.20 -20.15
N GLY A 301 8.43 15.33 -19.79
CA GLY A 301 8.89 16.28 -18.77
C GLY A 301 8.58 17.74 -19.14
N ARG A 302 8.54 18.05 -20.43
CA ARG A 302 8.22 19.38 -20.98
C ARG A 302 7.53 19.23 -22.34
N ILE A 303 6.61 20.14 -22.66
CA ILE A 303 6.05 20.23 -24.02
C ILE A 303 7.02 21.00 -24.92
N ASN A 304 7.58 20.30 -25.91
CA ASN A 304 8.46 20.92 -26.92
C ASN A 304 7.72 21.16 -28.23
N SER A 305 6.66 20.40 -28.50
CA SER A 305 5.84 20.52 -29.71
C SER A 305 4.36 20.31 -29.42
N TYR A 306 3.50 20.79 -30.31
CA TYR A 306 2.05 20.51 -30.24
C TYR A 306 1.72 19.00 -30.19
N ARG A 307 2.54 18.17 -30.87
CA ARG A 307 2.36 16.71 -30.90
C ARG A 307 2.48 16.08 -29.52
N ASP A 308 3.34 16.62 -28.66
CA ASP A 308 3.53 16.13 -27.29
C ASP A 308 2.25 16.27 -26.48
N LEU A 309 1.65 17.47 -26.51
CA LEU A 309 0.38 17.75 -25.85
C LEU A 309 -0.74 16.86 -26.42
N TYR A 310 -0.86 16.80 -27.75
CA TYR A 310 -1.88 15.99 -28.40
C TYR A 310 -1.78 14.50 -28.03
N THR A 311 -0.56 13.97 -27.92
CA THR A 311 -0.32 12.58 -27.49
C THR A 311 -0.83 12.34 -26.06
N VAL A 312 -0.60 13.29 -25.15
CA VAL A 312 -1.12 13.21 -23.77
C VAL A 312 -2.64 13.30 -23.74
N LEU A 313 -3.24 14.21 -24.50
CA LEU A 313 -4.70 14.35 -24.61
C LEU A 313 -5.36 13.07 -25.13
N GLY A 314 -4.79 12.45 -26.17
CA GLY A 314 -5.27 11.18 -26.68
C GLY A 314 -5.17 10.03 -25.67
N ARG A 315 -4.16 10.05 -24.77
CA ARG A 315 -4.05 9.08 -23.67
C ARG A 315 -5.13 9.29 -22.60
N LEU A 316 -5.44 10.55 -22.24
CA LEU A 316 -6.53 10.87 -21.33
C LEU A 316 -7.88 10.40 -21.85
N GLN A 317 -8.17 10.67 -23.13
CA GLN A 317 -9.42 10.24 -23.78
C GLN A 317 -9.55 8.71 -23.83
N LYS A 318 -8.46 7.99 -24.14
CA LYS A 318 -8.47 6.51 -24.14
C LYS A 318 -8.81 5.92 -22.78
N LEU A 319 -8.30 6.51 -21.69
CA LEU A 319 -8.67 6.08 -20.34
C LEU A 319 -10.16 6.32 -20.07
N LEU A 320 -10.73 7.43 -20.54
CA LEU A 320 -12.16 7.69 -20.41
C LEU A 320 -13.01 6.67 -21.19
N LEU A 321 -12.65 6.36 -22.44
CA LEU A 321 -13.38 5.39 -23.27
C LEU A 321 -13.34 3.97 -22.70
N SER A 322 -12.28 3.61 -21.98
CA SER A 322 -12.21 2.32 -21.29
C SER A 322 -13.21 2.19 -20.12
N SER A 323 -13.82 3.30 -19.70
CA SER A 323 -14.74 3.39 -18.58
C SER A 323 -16.21 3.52 -19.01
N GLU A 324 -16.71 2.73 -19.97
CA GLU A 324 -18.14 2.63 -20.42
C GLU A 324 -18.90 3.95 -20.76
N VAL A 325 -18.26 5.11 -20.64
CA VAL A 325 -18.87 6.42 -20.89
C VAL A 325 -18.83 6.72 -22.38
N HIS A 326 -19.98 7.13 -22.91
CA HIS A 326 -20.25 7.34 -24.33
C HIS A 326 -19.16 8.14 -25.06
N SER A 327 -18.86 7.74 -26.30
CA SER A 327 -17.96 8.44 -27.20
C SER A 327 -18.49 9.83 -27.53
N VAL A 328 -18.05 10.83 -26.78
CA VAL A 328 -18.24 12.23 -27.14
C VAL A 328 -17.16 12.59 -28.15
N ASP A 329 -17.58 13.00 -29.34
CA ASP A 329 -16.68 13.55 -30.35
C ASP A 329 -16.03 14.81 -29.77
N CYS A 330 -14.75 14.70 -29.42
CA CYS A 330 -14.01 15.71 -28.68
C CYS A 330 -13.09 16.44 -29.64
N GLN A 331 -13.35 17.73 -29.83
CA GLN A 331 -12.48 18.59 -30.61
C GLN A 331 -11.32 19.06 -29.73
N ASN A 332 -10.09 19.00 -30.24
CA ASN A 332 -8.88 19.40 -29.51
C ASN A 332 -8.92 20.88 -29.09
N ASP A 333 -9.57 21.70 -29.90
CA ASP A 333 -9.72 23.14 -29.72
C ASP A 333 -10.40 23.49 -28.39
N ASP A 334 -11.29 22.64 -27.88
CA ASP A 334 -11.93 22.80 -26.58
C ASP A 334 -10.92 22.71 -25.42
N PHE A 335 -9.93 21.82 -25.48
CA PHE A 335 -8.87 21.79 -24.46
C PHE A 335 -7.98 23.02 -24.56
N MET A 336 -7.65 23.44 -25.79
CA MET A 336 -6.84 24.64 -26.03
C MET A 336 -7.54 25.90 -25.51
N TYR A 337 -8.85 25.98 -25.69
CA TYR A 337 -9.70 27.00 -25.07
C TYR A 337 -9.60 26.96 -23.54
N VAL A 338 -9.72 25.78 -22.92
CA VAL A 338 -9.59 25.64 -21.46
C VAL A 338 -8.18 26.03 -20.98
N LEU A 339 -7.12 25.71 -21.73
CA LEU A 339 -5.75 26.13 -21.41
C LEU A 339 -5.61 27.65 -21.42
N GLY A 340 -6.10 28.31 -22.46
CA GLY A 340 -6.09 29.77 -22.57
C GLY A 340 -6.86 30.42 -21.42
N PHE A 341 -8.04 29.88 -21.11
CA PHE A 341 -8.85 30.35 -19.99
C PHE A 341 -8.18 30.11 -18.64
N THR A 342 -7.50 28.98 -18.48
CA THR A 342 -6.74 28.65 -17.29
C THR A 342 -5.58 29.64 -17.10
N LEU A 343 -4.92 30.05 -18.18
CA LEU A 343 -3.87 31.06 -18.12
C LEU A 343 -4.42 32.44 -17.72
N ALA A 344 -5.61 32.84 -18.16
CA ALA A 344 -6.25 34.08 -17.73
C ALA A 344 -6.75 34.02 -16.28
N ASP A 345 -7.80 33.25 -16.01
CA ASP A 345 -8.55 33.27 -14.74
C ASP A 345 -8.38 32.00 -13.89
N GLY A 346 -7.70 30.98 -14.39
CA GLY A 346 -7.49 29.72 -13.65
C GLY A 346 -6.41 29.79 -12.58
N TYR A 347 -6.72 29.33 -11.38
CA TYR A 347 -5.79 29.22 -10.26
C TYR A 347 -5.44 27.74 -10.02
N ILE A 348 -4.22 27.34 -10.36
CA ILE A 348 -3.66 26.02 -10.06
C ILE A 348 -2.89 26.12 -8.76
N ALA A 349 -3.33 25.40 -7.73
CA ALA A 349 -2.72 25.47 -6.41
C ALA A 349 -2.47 24.10 -5.77
N PRO A 350 -1.40 23.99 -4.97
CA PRO A 350 -1.13 22.81 -4.17
C PRO A 350 -2.23 22.59 -3.14
N ARG A 351 -2.64 21.34 -3.00
CA ARG A 351 -3.56 20.87 -1.96
C ARG A 351 -2.93 19.75 -1.14
N SER A 352 -2.04 19.01 -1.76
CA SER A 352 -0.98 18.21 -1.14
C SER A 352 0.31 18.43 -1.93
N ASN A 353 1.40 17.82 -1.48
CA ASN A 353 2.67 17.90 -2.21
C ASN A 353 2.59 17.25 -3.60
N THR A 354 1.76 16.22 -3.77
CA THR A 354 1.68 15.45 -5.01
C THR A 354 0.44 15.70 -5.85
N SER A 355 -0.52 16.48 -5.35
CA SER A 355 -1.77 16.75 -6.06
C SER A 355 -2.19 18.20 -5.94
N PHE A 356 -2.46 18.79 -7.10
CA PHE A 356 -2.94 20.16 -7.22
C PHE A 356 -4.43 20.15 -7.60
N SER A 357 -5.08 21.31 -7.49
CA SER A 357 -6.43 21.53 -8.01
C SER A 357 -6.45 22.79 -8.87
N LEU A 358 -7.17 22.75 -9.98
CA LEU A 358 -7.53 23.93 -10.77
C LEU A 358 -8.84 24.52 -10.21
N ARG A 359 -8.82 25.82 -9.94
CA ARG A 359 -9.98 26.60 -9.52
C ARG A 359 -10.19 27.74 -10.49
N ILE A 360 -11.40 27.94 -10.97
CA ILE A 360 -11.77 29.05 -11.84
C ILE A 360 -12.93 29.78 -11.18
N GLY A 361 -12.79 31.07 -10.91
CA GLY A 361 -13.83 31.88 -10.27
C GLY A 361 -14.17 33.09 -11.11
N LEU A 362 -15.44 33.26 -11.46
CA LEU A 362 -15.92 34.40 -12.26
C LEU A 362 -16.97 35.20 -11.50
N SER A 363 -17.00 36.52 -11.74
CA SER A 363 -18.00 37.39 -11.14
C SER A 363 -19.41 37.05 -11.63
N ARG A 364 -20.36 37.00 -10.70
CA ARG A 364 -21.80 36.82 -10.97
C ARG A 364 -22.45 38.06 -11.61
N ASN A 365 -21.74 39.19 -11.65
CA ASN A 365 -22.22 40.40 -12.32
C ASN A 365 -22.39 40.18 -13.83
N TYR A 366 -21.65 39.23 -14.41
CA TYR A 366 -21.78 38.87 -15.82
C TYR A 366 -22.74 37.68 -15.97
N LYS A 367 -23.85 37.90 -16.69
CA LYS A 367 -24.87 36.87 -16.94
C LYS A 367 -24.31 35.61 -17.62
N TRP A 368 -23.22 35.74 -18.36
CA TRP A 368 -22.57 34.63 -19.08
C TRP A 368 -21.64 33.77 -18.22
N SER A 369 -21.20 34.24 -17.03
CA SER A 369 -20.19 33.53 -16.21
C SER A 369 -20.56 32.09 -15.88
N ALA A 370 -21.80 31.85 -15.41
CA ALA A 370 -22.24 30.52 -15.02
C ALA A 370 -22.33 29.56 -16.23
N ASN A 371 -22.80 30.06 -17.38
CA ASN A 371 -22.89 29.25 -18.59
C ASN A 371 -21.51 28.93 -19.16
N LEU A 372 -20.58 29.88 -19.13
CA LEU A 372 -19.20 29.67 -19.51
C LEU A 372 -18.52 28.60 -18.64
N LEU A 373 -18.64 28.69 -17.31
CA LEU A 373 -18.04 27.66 -16.44
C LEU A 373 -18.67 26.27 -16.63
N ARG A 374 -19.97 26.18 -16.98
CA ARG A 374 -20.59 24.90 -17.39
C ARG A 374 -20.04 24.36 -18.72
N LYS A 375 -19.71 25.25 -19.66
CA LYS A 375 -19.05 24.85 -20.92
C LYS A 375 -17.63 24.34 -20.66
N ILE A 376 -16.84 25.07 -19.86
CA ILE A 376 -15.51 24.62 -19.42
C ILE A 376 -15.58 23.30 -18.67
N GLN A 377 -16.57 23.12 -17.80
CA GLN A 377 -16.83 21.83 -17.16
C GLN A 377 -17.05 20.71 -18.19
N GLY A 378 -17.91 20.92 -19.18
CA GLY A 378 -18.12 19.95 -20.26
C GLY A 378 -16.82 19.64 -21.02
N TYR A 379 -16.03 20.66 -21.35
CA TYR A 379 -14.73 20.49 -22.00
C TYR A 379 -13.72 19.73 -21.14
N LEU A 380 -13.70 19.92 -19.83
CA LEU A 380 -12.82 19.16 -18.93
C LEU A 380 -13.27 17.70 -18.78
N GLN A 381 -14.59 17.47 -18.78
CA GLN A 381 -15.18 16.14 -18.66
C GLN A 381 -14.86 15.22 -19.85
N THR A 382 -14.69 15.77 -21.07
CA THR A 382 -14.27 14.97 -22.24
C THR A 382 -12.85 14.41 -22.12
N TYR A 383 -12.03 14.95 -21.19
CA TYR A 383 -10.69 14.43 -20.86
C TYR A 383 -10.66 13.69 -19.51
N GLY A 384 -11.83 13.32 -18.97
CA GLY A 384 -11.94 12.62 -17.69
C GLY A 384 -11.58 13.45 -16.45
N ILE A 385 -11.46 14.77 -16.60
CA ILE A 385 -11.13 15.65 -15.48
C ILE A 385 -12.43 15.95 -14.72
N SER A 386 -12.56 15.36 -13.54
CA SER A 386 -13.73 15.53 -12.68
C SER A 386 -13.77 16.92 -12.04
N THR A 387 -14.92 17.57 -12.09
CA THR A 387 -15.12 18.93 -11.59
C THR A 387 -16.34 19.06 -10.67
N THR A 388 -16.26 19.98 -9.73
CA THR A 388 -17.39 20.46 -8.92
C THR A 388 -17.70 21.91 -9.29
N PHE A 389 -18.98 22.21 -9.45
CA PHE A 389 -19.49 23.55 -9.76
C PHE A 389 -20.23 24.10 -8.54
N GLY A 390 -20.03 25.38 -8.21
CA GLY A 390 -20.66 26.00 -7.05
C GLY A 390 -20.79 27.52 -7.13
N TYR A 391 -21.54 28.07 -6.18
CA TYR A 391 -21.70 29.51 -5.99
C TYR A 391 -21.13 29.90 -4.64
N ARG A 392 -20.33 30.98 -4.61
CA ARG A 392 -19.78 31.55 -3.37
C ARG A 392 -19.89 33.08 -3.43
N ASP A 393 -20.78 33.65 -2.63
CA ASP A 393 -21.04 35.10 -2.58
C ASP A 393 -21.36 35.68 -3.98
N LYS A 394 -20.51 36.59 -4.46
CA LYS A 394 -20.59 37.25 -5.78
C LYS A 394 -19.82 36.51 -6.87
N VAL A 395 -19.35 35.28 -6.62
CA VAL A 395 -18.52 34.49 -7.53
C VAL A 395 -19.23 33.17 -7.86
N VAL A 396 -19.20 32.77 -9.13
CA VAL A 396 -19.49 31.41 -9.58
C VAL A 396 -18.15 30.70 -9.78
N GLU A 397 -18.02 29.49 -9.25
CA GLU A 397 -16.75 28.77 -9.17
C GLU A 397 -16.85 27.38 -9.80
N LEU A 398 -15.82 27.01 -10.55
CA LEU A 398 -15.53 25.67 -11.00
C LEU A 398 -14.24 25.21 -10.33
N ARG A 399 -14.23 23.98 -9.81
CA ARG A 399 -13.04 23.38 -9.19
C ARG A 399 -12.84 21.97 -9.68
N THR A 400 -11.62 21.61 -10.07
CA THR A 400 -11.27 20.23 -10.41
C THR A 400 -10.96 19.41 -9.15
N SER A 401 -11.06 18.09 -9.29
CA SER A 401 -10.61 17.13 -8.28
C SER A 401 -9.11 17.24 -8.05
N LEU A 402 -8.62 16.81 -6.88
CA LEU A 402 -7.18 16.77 -6.61
C LEU A 402 -6.50 15.78 -7.56
N SER A 403 -5.52 16.24 -8.32
CA SER A 403 -4.82 15.39 -9.28
C SER A 403 -3.36 15.84 -9.47
N PRO A 404 -2.41 14.89 -9.59
CA PRO A 404 -1.06 15.16 -10.09
C PRO A 404 -1.04 15.76 -11.50
N PHE A 405 -2.09 15.54 -12.31
CA PHE A 405 -2.21 16.12 -13.64
C PHE A 405 -2.05 17.64 -13.67
N HIS A 406 -2.53 18.33 -12.63
CA HIS A 406 -2.42 19.78 -12.56
C HIS A 406 -1.00 20.27 -12.23
N ILE A 407 -0.15 19.42 -11.66
CA ILE A 407 1.29 19.70 -11.52
C ILE A 407 1.93 19.68 -12.90
N TRP A 408 1.71 18.60 -13.65
CA TRP A 408 2.19 18.47 -15.04
C TRP A 408 1.69 19.62 -15.94
N LEU A 409 0.42 19.99 -15.83
CA LEU A 409 -0.14 21.13 -16.55
C LEU A 409 0.59 22.44 -16.24
N LYS A 410 0.92 22.67 -14.96
CA LYS A 410 1.64 23.88 -14.54
C LYS A 410 3.08 23.91 -15.04
N GLU A 411 3.78 22.79 -14.89
CA GLU A 411 5.22 22.73 -15.13
C GLU A 411 5.56 22.41 -16.58
N ALA A 412 5.00 21.34 -17.15
CA ALA A 412 5.35 20.90 -18.49
C ALA A 412 4.64 21.72 -19.58
N VAL A 413 3.37 22.08 -19.37
CA VAL A 413 2.55 22.79 -20.38
C VAL A 413 2.75 24.30 -20.31
N PHE A 414 2.64 24.91 -19.12
CA PHE A 414 2.87 26.35 -18.95
C PHE A 414 4.33 26.72 -18.72
N GLY A 415 5.22 25.77 -18.43
CA GLY A 415 6.63 26.07 -18.17
C GLY A 415 6.88 26.84 -16.87
N LEU A 416 5.97 26.74 -15.90
CA LEU A 416 6.05 27.46 -14.61
C LEU A 416 6.58 26.54 -13.51
N GLN A 417 7.35 27.07 -12.56
CA GLN A 417 7.77 26.28 -11.39
C GLN A 417 6.59 26.06 -10.42
N ALA A 418 6.75 25.12 -9.50
CA ALA A 418 5.71 24.76 -8.53
C ALA A 418 5.23 25.95 -7.69
N GLU A 419 6.16 26.83 -7.32
CA GLU A 419 5.99 28.04 -6.53
C GLU A 419 5.64 29.29 -7.37
N SER A 420 5.89 29.25 -8.69
CA SER A 420 5.64 30.38 -9.60
C SER A 420 4.17 30.74 -9.65
N SER A 421 3.89 32.03 -9.80
CA SER A 421 2.56 32.58 -10.04
C SER A 421 2.49 33.11 -11.47
N LYS A 422 1.53 32.60 -12.26
CA LYS A 422 1.26 33.07 -13.63
C LYS A 422 0.97 34.58 -13.75
N THR A 423 0.67 35.25 -12.62
CA THR A 423 0.47 36.71 -12.56
C THR A 423 1.79 37.48 -12.72
N TYR A 424 2.89 36.91 -12.22
CA TYR A 424 4.20 37.57 -12.14
C TYR A 424 5.27 36.87 -12.99
N ASP A 425 5.12 35.55 -13.19
CA ASP A 425 6.04 34.72 -13.96
C ASP A 425 5.49 34.46 -15.36
N SER A 426 6.35 34.68 -16.36
CA SER A 426 6.00 34.45 -17.76
C SER A 426 5.94 32.95 -18.08
N VAL A 427 4.91 32.52 -18.81
CA VAL A 427 4.81 31.15 -19.31
C VAL A 427 5.83 30.87 -20.41
N ASN A 428 6.24 29.60 -20.52
CA ASN A 428 7.07 29.10 -21.61
C ASN A 428 6.25 28.16 -22.50
N MET A 429 5.60 28.75 -23.50
CA MET A 429 4.66 28.06 -24.39
C MET A 429 4.97 28.31 -25.87
N ASP A 430 6.24 28.49 -26.24
CA ASP A 430 6.61 28.78 -27.63
C ASP A 430 6.16 27.66 -28.60
N TRP A 431 6.04 26.42 -28.11
CA TRP A 431 5.44 25.28 -28.84
C TRP A 431 4.03 25.58 -29.38
N LEU A 432 3.27 26.49 -28.75
CA LEU A 432 1.93 26.86 -29.19
C LEU A 432 1.96 27.64 -30.50
N LEU A 433 3.02 28.41 -30.78
CA LEU A 433 3.13 29.23 -31.99
C LEU A 433 3.12 28.39 -33.27
N GLU A 434 3.52 27.13 -33.16
CA GLU A 434 3.58 26.15 -34.27
C GLU A 434 2.35 25.23 -34.31
N SER A 435 1.44 25.33 -33.35
CA SER A 435 0.22 24.52 -33.32
C SER A 435 -0.76 24.88 -34.45
N PRO A 436 -1.69 23.97 -34.79
CA PRO A 436 -2.72 24.24 -35.79
C PRO A 436 -3.42 25.58 -35.57
N ARG A 437 -3.80 26.24 -36.67
CA ARG A 437 -4.40 27.57 -36.61
C ARG A 437 -5.60 27.60 -35.67
N ASP A 438 -6.50 26.62 -35.77
CA ASP A 438 -7.74 26.59 -34.98
C ASP A 438 -7.47 26.42 -33.48
N ASP A 439 -6.45 25.64 -33.11
CA ASP A 439 -6.02 25.48 -31.71
C ASP A 439 -5.43 26.76 -31.12
N ARG A 440 -4.63 27.49 -31.90
CA ARG A 440 -4.14 28.82 -31.51
C ARG A 440 -5.29 29.80 -31.33
N ILE A 441 -6.27 29.77 -32.23
CA ILE A 441 -7.48 30.61 -32.14
C ILE A 441 -8.26 30.28 -30.87
N ALA A 442 -8.50 29.00 -30.60
CA ALA A 442 -9.24 28.57 -29.42
C ALA A 442 -8.51 28.94 -28.12
N PHE A 443 -7.18 28.81 -28.07
CA PHE A 443 -6.39 29.28 -26.95
C PHE A 443 -6.53 30.79 -26.73
N VAL A 444 -6.39 31.59 -27.79
CA VAL A 444 -6.57 33.06 -27.73
C VAL A 444 -7.98 33.41 -27.25
N GLN A 445 -9.00 32.70 -27.71
CA GLN A 445 -10.38 32.88 -27.27
C GLN A 445 -10.55 32.60 -25.78
N GLY A 446 -9.99 31.50 -25.27
CA GLY A 446 -10.02 31.20 -23.84
C GLY A 446 -9.36 32.29 -23.02
N LEU A 447 -8.20 32.78 -23.48
CA LEU A 447 -7.48 33.85 -22.82
C LEU A 447 -8.27 35.17 -22.81
N ALA A 448 -8.88 35.53 -23.94
CA ALA A 448 -9.67 36.75 -24.09
C ALA A 448 -11.02 36.68 -23.35
N ASP A 449 -11.66 35.51 -23.25
CA ASP A 449 -12.88 35.36 -22.47
C ASP A 449 -12.62 35.52 -20.95
N GLY A 450 -11.38 35.30 -20.49
CA GLY A 450 -10.95 35.64 -19.13
C GLY A 450 -10.50 37.10 -19.00
N ASP A 451 -9.33 37.42 -19.55
CA ASP A 451 -8.60 38.68 -19.37
C ASP A 451 -8.79 39.71 -20.50
N GLY A 452 -9.63 39.40 -21.47
CA GLY A 452 -9.89 40.27 -22.61
C GLY A 452 -10.82 41.45 -22.29
N TYR A 453 -10.74 42.47 -23.11
CA TYR A 453 -11.63 43.62 -23.07
C TYR A 453 -12.01 44.08 -24.48
N ALA A 454 -13.17 44.70 -24.59
CA ALA A 454 -13.64 45.38 -25.78
C ALA A 454 -14.44 46.61 -25.34
N THR A 455 -13.94 47.79 -25.71
CA THR A 455 -14.48 49.09 -25.31
C THR A 455 -14.91 49.84 -26.56
N SER A 456 -16.21 49.93 -26.79
CA SER A 456 -16.81 50.74 -27.87
C SER A 456 -17.01 52.21 -27.48
N LEU A 457 -16.90 52.53 -26.19
CA LEU A 457 -17.13 53.86 -25.62
C LEU A 457 -15.79 54.56 -25.35
N GLY A 458 -15.60 55.73 -25.93
CA GLY A 458 -14.41 56.57 -25.73
C GLY A 458 -13.81 57.09 -27.04
N ALA A 459 -12.82 57.97 -26.93
CA ALA A 459 -12.18 58.62 -28.08
C ALA A 459 -11.45 57.63 -29.02
N ARG A 460 -11.12 56.43 -28.54
CA ARG A 460 -10.47 55.38 -29.34
C ARG A 460 -11.07 54.01 -29.00
N PRO A 461 -11.98 53.49 -29.84
CA PRO A 461 -12.45 52.11 -29.73
C PRO A 461 -11.27 51.15 -29.69
N SER A 462 -11.28 50.20 -28.76
CA SER A 462 -10.17 49.24 -28.62
C SER A 462 -10.64 47.90 -28.07
N ALA A 463 -9.91 46.86 -28.44
CA ALA A 463 -10.02 45.53 -27.87
C ALA A 463 -8.64 44.99 -27.54
N GLY A 464 -8.54 43.98 -26.69
CA GLY A 464 -7.24 43.43 -26.31
C GLY A 464 -7.32 42.42 -25.19
N ILE A 465 -6.13 42.01 -24.71
CA ILE A 465 -5.95 41.09 -23.59
C ILE A 465 -4.97 41.74 -22.61
N SER A 466 -5.35 41.81 -21.34
CA SER A 466 -4.49 42.38 -20.29
C SER A 466 -3.70 41.26 -19.61
N SER A 467 -2.37 41.32 -19.63
CA SER A 467 -1.54 40.35 -18.91
C SER A 467 -0.18 40.95 -18.59
N LEU A 468 0.16 41.01 -17.29
CA LEU A 468 1.41 41.62 -16.83
C LEU A 468 2.63 40.81 -17.26
N ALA A 469 2.64 39.51 -16.97
CA ALA A 469 3.80 38.65 -17.23
C ALA A 469 3.85 38.07 -18.65
N ASN A 470 2.70 37.96 -19.34
CA ASN A 470 2.59 37.19 -20.59
C ASN A 470 2.34 38.05 -21.84
N SER A 471 2.39 39.38 -21.73
CA SER A 471 2.11 40.31 -22.84
C SER A 471 2.95 40.02 -24.10
N LYS A 472 4.25 39.75 -23.95
CA LYS A 472 5.15 39.42 -25.06
C LYS A 472 4.74 38.15 -25.79
N PHE A 473 4.43 37.08 -25.05
CA PHE A 473 3.97 35.81 -25.61
C PHE A 473 2.64 35.97 -26.35
N ILE A 474 1.67 36.65 -25.73
CA ILE A 474 0.36 36.90 -26.32
C ILE A 474 0.48 37.72 -27.62
N LYS A 475 1.36 38.73 -27.65
CA LYS A 475 1.66 39.49 -28.86
C LYS A 475 2.22 38.59 -29.97
N LYS A 476 3.21 37.73 -29.68
CA LYS A 476 3.75 36.76 -30.65
C LYS A 476 2.64 35.83 -31.18
N LEU A 477 1.76 35.34 -30.30
CA LEU A 477 0.67 34.45 -30.65
C LEU A 477 -0.34 35.13 -31.60
N LEU A 478 -0.78 36.35 -31.29
CA LEU A 478 -1.68 37.13 -32.15
C LEU A 478 -1.02 37.46 -33.51
N ASN A 479 0.27 37.83 -33.51
CA ASN A 479 1.00 38.07 -34.75
C ASN A 479 1.10 36.80 -35.62
N SER A 480 1.33 35.64 -35.00
CA SER A 480 1.39 34.34 -35.71
C SER A 480 0.06 33.97 -36.39
N LEU A 481 -1.03 34.61 -35.95
CA LEU A 481 -2.37 34.45 -36.48
C LEU A 481 -2.73 35.52 -37.54
N GLY A 482 -1.86 36.50 -37.80
CA GLY A 482 -2.09 37.61 -38.74
C GLY A 482 -2.70 38.86 -38.09
N VAL A 483 -2.71 38.95 -36.75
CA VAL A 483 -3.25 40.09 -36.01
C VAL A 483 -2.09 40.90 -35.42
N ASN A 484 -1.78 42.04 -36.03
CA ASN A 484 -0.67 42.91 -35.62
C ASN A 484 -0.95 43.59 -34.26
N ALA A 485 -0.63 42.93 -33.17
CA ALA A 485 -0.90 43.44 -31.84
C ALA A 485 0.21 44.37 -31.33
N SER A 486 -0.19 45.38 -30.55
CA SER A 486 0.75 46.27 -29.87
C SER A 486 0.79 45.98 -28.38
N GLU A 487 1.96 46.09 -27.78
CA GLU A 487 2.16 45.89 -26.35
C GLU A 487 2.43 47.25 -25.69
N TYR A 488 1.67 47.57 -24.65
CA TYR A 488 1.88 48.77 -23.84
C TYR A 488 1.46 48.51 -22.39
N SER A 489 2.38 48.73 -21.43
CA SER A 489 2.10 48.64 -19.99
C SER A 489 1.42 47.34 -19.54
N GLY A 490 1.88 46.17 -20.01
CA GLY A 490 1.28 44.87 -19.67
C GLY A 490 -0.10 44.63 -20.31
N LYS A 491 -0.45 45.38 -21.36
CA LYS A 491 -1.65 45.16 -22.15
C LYS A 491 -1.27 44.89 -23.60
N VAL A 492 -1.91 43.89 -24.18
CA VAL A 492 -1.82 43.62 -25.62
C VAL A 492 -3.07 44.19 -26.27
N SER A 493 -2.90 45.34 -26.92
CA SER A 493 -3.98 46.18 -27.45
C SER A 493 -4.10 46.06 -28.97
N LEU A 494 -5.34 46.07 -29.44
CA LEU A 494 -5.76 46.18 -30.83
C LEU A 494 -6.52 47.51 -30.97
N TYR A 495 -5.88 48.50 -31.58
CA TYR A 495 -6.44 49.85 -31.70
C TYR A 495 -6.49 50.37 -33.14
N THR A 496 -5.80 49.75 -34.09
CA THR A 496 -5.89 50.17 -35.50
C THR A 496 -7.08 49.51 -36.17
N LYS A 497 -7.73 50.22 -37.09
CA LYS A 497 -8.85 49.72 -37.89
C LYS A 497 -8.50 48.43 -38.64
N GLU A 498 -7.28 48.33 -39.14
CA GLU A 498 -6.77 47.13 -39.80
C GLU A 498 -6.62 45.96 -38.81
N THR A 499 -6.03 46.20 -37.64
CA THR A 499 -5.87 45.15 -36.61
C THR A 499 -7.19 44.63 -36.08
N LEU A 500 -8.17 45.51 -35.89
CA LEU A 500 -9.52 45.12 -35.46
C LEU A 500 -10.27 44.36 -36.56
N ARG A 501 -10.03 44.70 -37.85
CA ARG A 501 -10.56 43.93 -38.97
C ARG A 501 -9.91 42.55 -39.07
N ASN A 502 -8.60 42.44 -38.92
CA ASN A 502 -7.91 41.15 -38.95
C ASN A 502 -8.30 40.28 -37.76
N ALA A 503 -8.47 40.87 -36.58
CA ALA A 503 -9.01 40.20 -35.41
C ALA A 503 -10.47 39.76 -35.60
N ALA A 504 -11.27 40.43 -36.45
CA ALA A 504 -12.60 39.93 -36.77
C ALA A 504 -12.59 38.60 -37.55
N GLY A 505 -11.50 38.31 -38.28
CA GLY A 505 -11.28 37.01 -38.91
C GLY A 505 -10.91 35.91 -37.90
N ILE A 506 -10.75 36.27 -36.62
CA ILE A 506 -10.38 35.39 -35.52
C ILE A 506 -11.24 35.78 -34.32
N PRO A 507 -12.52 35.35 -34.26
CA PRO A 507 -13.47 35.85 -33.28
C PRO A 507 -12.86 35.79 -31.88
N LEU A 508 -12.51 36.96 -31.33
CA LEU A 508 -11.62 37.06 -30.16
C LEU A 508 -12.27 36.47 -28.91
N PHE A 509 -13.61 36.48 -28.84
CA PHE A 509 -14.41 35.98 -27.72
C PHE A 509 -15.28 34.81 -28.22
N ARG A 510 -15.31 33.69 -27.49
CA ARG A 510 -16.14 32.52 -27.85
C ARG A 510 -17.44 32.49 -27.06
N HIS A 511 -17.35 32.80 -25.77
CA HIS A 511 -18.45 32.66 -24.80
C HIS A 511 -18.72 33.94 -24.00
N ALA A 512 -17.79 34.91 -23.93
CA ALA A 512 -18.01 36.19 -23.25
C ALA A 512 -18.90 37.15 -24.07
N ARG A 513 -20.20 36.86 -24.15
CA ARG A 513 -21.17 37.52 -25.05
C ARG A 513 -21.13 39.04 -25.03
N SER A 514 -21.08 39.66 -23.85
CA SER A 514 -21.05 41.13 -23.75
C SER A 514 -19.79 41.75 -24.36
N ARG A 515 -18.64 41.05 -24.31
CA ARG A 515 -17.40 41.51 -24.94
C ARG A 515 -17.45 41.32 -26.45
N LEU A 516 -18.05 40.22 -26.92
CA LEU A 516 -18.31 39.98 -28.33
C LEU A 516 -19.23 41.05 -28.93
N GLU A 517 -20.34 41.36 -28.27
CA GLU A 517 -21.28 42.42 -28.68
C GLU A 517 -20.58 43.78 -28.77
N ASN A 518 -19.73 44.11 -27.79
CA ASN A 518 -18.95 45.35 -27.84
C ASN A 518 -17.96 45.34 -29.01
N LEU A 519 -17.28 44.23 -29.28
CA LEU A 519 -16.39 44.10 -30.42
C LEU A 519 -17.14 44.28 -31.75
N GLN A 520 -18.34 43.71 -31.87
CA GLN A 520 -19.20 43.89 -33.05
C GLN A 520 -19.61 45.36 -33.23
N LYS A 521 -20.00 46.05 -32.16
CA LYS A 521 -20.31 47.49 -32.21
C LYS A 521 -19.13 48.34 -32.67
N ILE A 522 -17.91 48.01 -32.22
CA ILE A 522 -16.68 48.67 -32.70
C ILE A 522 -16.51 48.46 -34.21
N MET A 523 -16.78 47.25 -34.70
CA MET A 523 -16.67 46.96 -36.13
C MET A 523 -17.73 47.66 -36.97
N GLU A 524 -18.96 47.77 -36.46
CA GLU A 524 -20.07 48.48 -37.13
C GLU A 524 -19.81 49.98 -37.23
N SER A 525 -19.37 50.62 -36.15
CA SER A 525 -19.05 52.06 -36.18
C SER A 525 -17.93 52.38 -37.19
N MET A 526 -16.95 51.49 -37.31
CA MET A 526 -15.86 51.62 -38.29
C MET A 526 -16.30 51.47 -39.75
N LYS A 527 -17.45 50.84 -40.02
CA LYS A 527 -18.02 50.75 -41.38
C LYS A 527 -18.70 52.06 -41.78
N CYS A 528 -19.33 52.77 -40.85
CA CYS A 528 -20.08 54.00 -41.12
C CYS A 528 -19.18 55.19 -41.48
N GLU A 529 -17.94 55.26 -40.99
CA GLU A 529 -16.97 56.32 -41.33
C GLU A 529 -16.40 56.24 -42.77
N ARG A 530 -16.98 55.41 -43.66
CA ARG A 530 -16.56 55.25 -45.06
C ARG A 530 -17.56 55.81 -46.08
N GLY A 531 -18.67 56.37 -45.63
CA GLY A 531 -19.52 57.24 -46.44
C GLY A 531 -19.21 58.69 -46.11
#